data_AF-A0A975CYX9-F1
#
_entry.id   AF-A0A975CYX9-F1
#
_cell.length_a   1.000
_cell.length_b   1.000
_cell.length_c   1.000
_cell.angle_alpha   90.00
_cell.angle_beta   90.00
_cell.angle_gamma   90.00
#
_symmetry.space_group_name_H-M   'P 1'
#
loop_
_entity.id
_entity.type
_entity.pdbx_description
1 polymer ?
#
loop_
_entity_poly.entity_id
_entity_poly.type
_entity_poly.pdbx_seq_one_letter_code
_entity_poly.pdbx_strand_id
1 'polypeptide(L)'
;MGSRRGPAFFPAWTQTVGSMKATRDAKPDHFGVRVSCDTCRQGRDVDLDAIIARKGPDFSLVNRRSRCRFTPGCRGSNRFFFQHGVMRPLWTQEQVEIWMRADAARRSAEKLGREKVVALLRGRDFRLDPPPRGIDQLLWAVCTDEERWELIRRARG
;
A
#
# COMPACT_ATOMS: atom_id res chain seq x y z
N MET A 1 24.95 7.53 -10.89
CA MET A 1 25.88 6.99 -9.87
C MET A 1 25.40 5.60 -9.46
N GLY A 2 25.95 4.55 -10.07
CA GLY A 2 25.60 3.17 -9.75
C GLY A 2 26.38 2.72 -8.52
N SER A 3 25.71 2.54 -7.37
CA SER A 3 26.33 1.90 -6.21
C SER A 3 26.65 0.44 -6.57
N ARG A 4 27.89 0.04 -6.27
CA ARG A 4 28.44 -1.30 -6.52
C ARG A 4 27.51 -2.36 -5.90
N ARG A 5 27.01 -3.28 -6.75
CA ARG A 5 26.06 -4.34 -6.39
C ARG A 5 26.79 -5.49 -5.70
N GLY A 6 27.08 -5.33 -4.41
CA GLY A 6 27.31 -6.48 -3.53
C GLY A 6 25.98 -7.07 -3.06
N PRO A 7 25.91 -8.36 -2.67
CA PRO A 7 24.73 -8.90 -2.01
C PRO A 7 24.43 -8.05 -0.77
N ALA A 8 23.15 -7.76 -0.51
CA ALA A 8 22.78 -7.00 0.68
C ALA A 8 23.16 -7.84 1.91
N PHE A 9 24.21 -7.40 2.61
CA PHE A 9 24.63 -8.04 3.84
C PHE A 9 23.78 -7.53 4.99
N PHE A 10 22.92 -8.40 5.50
CA PHE A 10 22.16 -8.17 6.71
C PHE A 10 22.93 -8.76 7.89
N PRO A 11 23.25 -7.96 8.93
CA PRO A 11 23.82 -8.51 10.16
C PRO A 11 22.95 -9.63 10.72
N ALA A 12 23.56 -10.64 11.33
CA ALA A 12 22.84 -11.79 11.90
C ALA A 12 21.71 -11.36 12.86
N TRP A 13 21.91 -10.28 13.61
CA TRP A 13 20.91 -9.75 14.54
C TRP A 13 19.64 -9.21 13.86
N THR A 14 19.69 -8.90 12.55
CA THR A 14 18.54 -8.42 11.78
C THR A 14 17.72 -9.54 11.14
N GLN A 15 18.05 -10.81 11.37
CA GLN A 15 17.33 -11.91 10.72
C GLN A 15 15.92 -12.12 11.31
N THR A 16 15.75 -11.93 12.61
CA THR A 16 14.48 -12.13 13.33
C THR A 16 14.16 -10.95 14.24
N VAL A 17 12.88 -10.71 14.51
CA VAL A 17 12.45 -9.62 15.41
C VAL A 17 12.89 -9.86 16.86
N GLY A 18 13.02 -11.12 17.29
CA GLY A 18 13.57 -11.48 18.59
C GLY A 18 15.03 -11.04 18.74
N SER A 19 15.88 -11.36 17.75
CA SER A 19 17.28 -10.92 17.74
C SER A 19 17.42 -9.40 17.63
N MET A 20 16.54 -8.75 16.86
CA MET A 20 16.48 -7.29 16.78
C MET A 20 16.17 -6.67 18.14
N LYS A 21 15.19 -7.23 18.86
CA LYS A 21 14.80 -6.75 20.18
C LYS A 21 15.94 -6.93 21.17
N ALA A 22 16.51 -8.14 21.27
CA ALA A 22 17.61 -8.43 22.19
C ALA A 22 18.81 -7.50 21.97
N THR A 23 19.16 -7.23 20.70
CA THR A 23 20.29 -6.36 20.35
C THR A 23 20.00 -4.89 20.66
N ARG A 24 18.78 -4.42 20.35
CA ARG A 24 18.31 -3.08 20.73
C ARG A 24 18.34 -2.90 22.24
N ASP A 25 17.78 -3.84 22.98
CA ASP A 25 17.64 -3.75 24.43
C ASP A 25 19.01 -3.78 25.13
N ALA A 26 20.00 -4.50 24.56
CA ALA A 26 21.38 -4.48 25.06
C ALA A 26 22.11 -3.15 24.80
N LYS A 27 21.81 -2.45 23.69
CA LYS A 27 22.49 -1.21 23.27
C LYS A 27 21.51 -0.27 22.54
N PRO A 28 20.61 0.40 23.27
CA PRO A 28 19.48 1.14 22.68
C PRO A 28 19.90 2.32 21.81
N ASP A 29 21.02 2.97 22.11
CA ASP A 29 21.50 4.13 21.34
C ASP A 29 22.17 3.75 20.01
N HIS A 30 22.53 2.47 19.84
CA HIS A 30 23.33 2.00 18.70
C HIS A 30 22.51 1.18 17.70
N PHE A 31 21.46 0.52 18.19
CA PHE A 31 20.65 -0.41 17.42
C PHE A 31 19.18 -0.06 17.54
N GLY A 32 18.54 0.05 16.39
CA GLY A 32 17.13 0.41 16.29
C GLY A 32 16.55 -0.12 15.00
N VAL A 33 15.23 -0.25 14.96
CA VAL A 33 14.49 -0.62 13.75
C VAL A 33 13.44 0.43 13.53
N ARG A 34 13.45 1.07 12.36
CA ARG A 34 12.52 2.13 12.00
C ARG A 34 11.67 1.71 10.82
N VAL A 35 10.43 2.15 10.80
CA VAL A 35 9.53 1.99 9.66
C VAL A 35 9.22 3.36 9.07
N SER A 36 9.23 3.47 7.74
CA SER A 36 8.82 4.70 7.04
C SER A 36 8.01 4.39 5.79
N CYS A 37 7.01 5.22 5.52
CA CYS A 37 6.17 5.11 4.33
C CYS A 37 6.86 5.75 3.12
N ASP A 38 6.87 5.07 1.99
CA ASP A 38 7.40 5.60 0.73
C ASP A 38 6.56 6.71 0.10
N THR A 39 5.32 6.90 0.56
CA THR A 39 4.37 7.87 -0.01
C THR A 39 4.17 9.06 0.90
N CYS A 40 3.66 8.88 2.12
CA CYS A 40 3.43 9.99 3.04
C CYS A 40 4.68 10.40 3.86
N ARG A 41 5.80 9.66 3.72
CA ARG A 41 7.09 9.91 4.39
C ARG A 41 7.07 9.89 5.93
N GLN A 42 5.92 9.61 6.53
CA GLN A 42 5.79 9.41 7.96
C GLN A 42 6.51 8.13 8.38
N GLY A 43 7.16 8.17 9.54
CA GLY A 43 7.88 7.03 10.08
C GLY A 43 8.12 7.14 11.57
N ARG A 44 8.27 5.98 12.20
CA ARG A 44 8.50 5.83 13.65
C ARG A 44 9.35 4.59 13.92
N ASP A 45 9.80 4.45 15.14
CA ASP A 45 10.47 3.23 15.57
C ASP A 45 9.47 2.07 15.65
N VAL A 46 9.94 0.90 15.27
CA VAL A 46 9.13 -0.31 15.22
C VAL A 46 8.94 -0.82 16.64
N ASP A 47 7.69 -1.02 17.00
CA ASP A 47 7.30 -1.75 18.21
C ASP A 47 7.58 -3.24 18.00
N LEU A 48 8.79 -3.67 18.36
CA LEU A 48 9.24 -5.06 18.23
C LEU A 48 8.44 -5.98 19.16
N ASP A 49 8.09 -5.50 20.36
CA ASP A 49 7.31 -6.24 21.34
C ASP A 49 5.91 -6.60 20.81
N ALA A 50 5.21 -5.63 20.20
CA ALA A 50 3.92 -5.89 19.57
C ALA A 50 4.00 -6.83 18.37
N ILE A 51 5.12 -6.84 17.63
CA ILE A 51 5.30 -7.79 16.51
C ILE A 51 5.56 -9.20 17.05
N ILE A 52 6.42 -9.34 18.06
CA ILE A 52 6.70 -10.62 18.71
C ILE A 52 5.41 -11.22 19.28
N ALA A 53 4.61 -10.42 19.99
CA ALA A 53 3.33 -10.87 20.55
C ALA A 53 2.34 -11.38 19.48
N ARG A 54 2.38 -10.83 18.25
CA ARG A 54 1.43 -11.18 17.18
C ARG A 54 1.93 -12.26 16.23
N LYS A 55 3.24 -12.36 16.01
CA LYS A 55 3.84 -13.19 14.95
C LYS A 55 4.94 -14.14 15.45
N GLY A 56 5.33 -14.03 16.71
CA GLY A 56 6.43 -14.78 17.30
C GLY A 56 7.80 -14.10 17.10
N PRO A 57 8.81 -14.51 17.89
CA PRO A 57 10.16 -13.94 17.88
C PRO A 57 10.93 -14.25 16.59
N ASP A 58 10.64 -15.36 15.92
CA ASP A 58 11.34 -15.80 14.71
C ASP A 58 10.88 -15.09 13.43
N PHE A 59 9.87 -14.22 13.54
CA PHE A 59 9.37 -13.48 12.40
C PHE A 59 10.45 -12.53 11.85
N SER A 60 10.62 -12.49 10.52
CA SER A 60 11.61 -11.62 9.87
C SER A 60 10.98 -10.39 9.22
N LEU A 61 11.61 -9.22 9.41
CA LEU A 61 11.28 -7.98 8.69
C LEU A 61 12.09 -7.78 7.40
N VAL A 62 13.10 -8.61 7.16
CA VAL A 62 13.94 -8.55 5.96
C VAL A 62 13.09 -8.81 4.73
N ASN A 63 13.27 -7.98 3.69
CA ASN A 63 12.52 -8.08 2.43
C ASN A 63 10.99 -8.03 2.63
N ARG A 64 10.51 -7.41 3.72
CA ARG A 64 9.08 -7.20 3.97
C ARG A 64 8.70 -5.73 3.80
N ARG A 65 7.45 -5.52 3.43
CA ARG A 65 6.76 -4.23 3.45
C ARG A 65 5.33 -4.42 3.94
N SER A 66 4.74 -3.39 4.51
CA SER A 66 3.32 -3.40 4.91
C SER A 66 2.58 -2.22 4.29
N ARG A 67 1.25 -2.23 4.31
CA ARG A 67 0.48 -1.03 3.94
C ARG A 67 0.67 0.08 4.97
N CYS A 68 0.66 1.33 4.50
CA CYS A 68 0.72 2.48 5.37
C CYS A 68 -0.50 2.50 6.31
N ARG A 69 -0.23 2.76 7.59
CA ARG A 69 -1.23 2.97 8.64
C ARG A 69 -0.98 4.27 9.44
N PHE A 70 -0.06 5.11 8.98
CA PHE A 70 0.27 6.38 9.63
C PHE A 70 -0.76 7.45 9.29
N THR A 71 -1.09 7.59 8.02
CA THR A 71 -2.01 8.60 7.51
C THR A 71 -3.26 7.89 6.98
N PRO A 72 -4.46 8.23 7.48
CA PRO A 72 -5.70 7.70 6.93
C PRO A 72 -5.77 7.90 5.40
N GLY A 73 -6.13 6.84 4.68
CA GLY A 73 -6.22 6.88 3.20
C GLY A 73 -4.90 6.79 2.44
N CYS A 74 -3.74 6.74 3.11
CA CYS A 74 -2.46 6.59 2.42
C CYS A 74 -2.32 5.19 1.80
N ARG A 75 -2.17 5.14 0.46
CA ARG A 75 -2.02 3.89 -0.30
C ARG A 75 -0.56 3.40 -0.41
N GLY A 76 0.36 4.12 0.24
CA GLY A 76 1.79 3.82 0.24
C GLY A 76 2.16 2.52 0.95
N SER A 77 3.43 2.16 0.82
CA SER A 77 4.02 1.01 1.49
C SER A 77 5.01 1.45 2.55
N ASN A 78 4.86 0.90 3.75
CA ASN A 78 5.81 1.00 4.84
C ASN A 78 6.97 0.04 4.60
N ARG A 79 8.19 0.57 4.68
CA ARG A 79 9.44 -0.19 4.53
C ARG A 79 10.26 -0.08 5.81
N PHE A 80 11.01 -1.14 6.10
CA PHE A 80 11.74 -1.28 7.36
C PHE A 80 13.22 -0.99 7.16
N PHE A 81 13.81 -0.34 8.14
CA PHE A 81 15.21 0.05 8.18
C PHE A 81 15.78 -0.36 9.52
N PHE A 82 17.09 -0.62 9.56
CA PHE A 82 17.82 -0.89 10.78
C PHE A 82 18.91 0.17 10.99
N GLN A 83 19.21 0.47 12.25
CA GLN A 83 20.28 1.36 12.65
C GLN A 83 21.50 0.54 13.04
N HIS A 84 22.64 0.86 12.43
CA HIS A 84 23.96 0.39 12.85
C HIS A 84 24.98 1.47 12.47
N GLY A 85 25.08 2.51 13.29
CA GLY A 85 25.76 3.77 12.99
C GLY A 85 24.99 4.66 12.01
N VAL A 86 24.52 4.10 10.89
CA VAL A 86 23.64 4.76 9.91
C VAL A 86 22.36 3.94 9.69
N MET A 87 21.29 4.61 9.25
CA MET A 87 20.05 3.93 8.86
C MET A 87 20.24 3.20 7.53
N ARG A 88 20.07 1.88 7.54
CA ARG A 88 20.20 1.01 6.37
C ARG A 88 18.88 0.32 6.05
N PRO A 89 18.57 0.06 4.78
CA PRO A 89 17.36 -0.64 4.39
C PRO A 89 17.39 -2.12 4.84
N LEU A 90 16.26 -2.65 5.33
CA LEU A 90 16.05 -4.09 5.56
C LEU A 90 15.50 -4.78 4.31
N TRP A 91 16.07 -4.48 3.15
CA TRP A 91 15.69 -5.13 1.89
C TRP A 91 16.83 -5.18 0.89
N THR A 92 16.80 -6.17 0.01
CA THR A 92 17.75 -6.31 -1.08
C THR A 92 17.35 -5.44 -2.26
N GLN A 93 18.30 -5.14 -3.14
CA GLN A 93 18.02 -4.44 -4.38
C GLN A 93 17.05 -5.23 -5.28
N GLU A 94 17.23 -6.54 -5.37
CA GLU A 94 16.33 -7.45 -6.10
C GLU A 94 14.89 -7.36 -5.57
N GLN A 95 14.72 -7.35 -4.24
CA GLN A 95 13.40 -7.23 -3.63
C GLN A 95 12.72 -5.89 -3.97
N VAL A 96 13.51 -4.80 -4.04
CA VAL A 96 13.02 -3.50 -4.49
C VAL A 96 12.56 -3.55 -5.92
N GLU A 97 13.30 -4.19 -6.82
CA GLU A 97 12.94 -4.32 -8.23
C GLU A 97 11.62 -5.10 -8.40
N ILE A 98 11.41 -6.16 -7.61
CA ILE A 98 10.14 -6.89 -7.55
C ILE A 98 9.00 -5.95 -7.11
N TRP A 99 9.22 -5.17 -6.05
CA TRP A 99 8.22 -4.22 -5.55
C TRP A 99 7.92 -3.11 -6.55
N MET A 100 8.94 -2.54 -7.21
CA MET A 100 8.77 -1.50 -8.21
C MET A 100 7.96 -2.01 -9.41
N ARG A 101 8.24 -3.23 -9.88
CA ARG A 101 7.44 -3.87 -10.95
C ARG A 101 5.99 -4.07 -10.53
N ALA A 102 5.75 -4.59 -9.32
CA ALA A 102 4.40 -4.77 -8.80
C ALA A 102 3.64 -3.44 -8.62
N ASP A 103 4.31 -2.41 -8.13
CA ASP A 103 3.71 -1.08 -7.93
C ASP A 103 3.47 -0.36 -9.27
N ALA A 104 4.32 -0.57 -10.27
CA ALA A 104 4.09 -0.09 -11.63
C ALA A 104 2.87 -0.76 -12.25
N ALA A 105 2.78 -2.09 -12.18
CA ALA A 105 1.62 -2.85 -12.68
C ALA A 105 0.31 -2.39 -12.02
N ARG A 106 0.31 -2.20 -10.69
CA ARG A 106 -0.85 -1.67 -9.96
C ARG A 106 -1.26 -0.29 -10.48
N ARG A 107 -0.31 0.65 -10.59
CA ARG A 107 -0.61 2.01 -11.06
C ARG A 107 -1.14 2.02 -12.49
N SER A 108 -0.59 1.19 -13.37
CA SER A 108 -1.08 1.04 -14.74
C SER A 108 -2.52 0.49 -14.78
N ALA A 109 -2.84 -0.51 -13.96
CA ALA A 109 -4.19 -1.05 -13.87
C ALA A 109 -5.20 -0.03 -13.31
N GLU A 110 -4.83 0.71 -12.26
CA GLU A 110 -5.67 1.79 -11.71
C GLU A 110 -5.92 2.90 -12.74
N LYS A 111 -4.88 3.30 -13.49
CA LYS A 111 -4.99 4.29 -14.57
C LYS A 111 -5.94 3.81 -15.67
N LEU A 112 -5.77 2.59 -16.17
CA LEU A 112 -6.63 2.01 -17.20
C LEU A 112 -8.08 1.90 -16.71
N GLY A 113 -8.30 1.49 -15.46
CA GLY A 113 -9.64 1.44 -14.87
C GLY A 113 -10.30 2.82 -14.85
N ARG A 114 -9.56 3.85 -14.43
CA ARG A 114 -10.05 5.24 -14.46
C ARG A 114 -10.37 5.71 -15.87
N GLU A 115 -9.50 5.42 -16.83
CA GLU A 115 -9.71 5.78 -18.25
C GLU A 115 -10.95 5.10 -18.82
N LYS A 116 -11.18 3.81 -18.51
CA LYS A 116 -12.40 3.10 -18.91
C LYS A 116 -13.66 3.73 -18.30
N VAL A 117 -13.64 4.07 -17.01
CA VAL A 117 -14.76 4.75 -16.35
C VAL A 117 -15.02 6.11 -16.99
N VAL A 118 -13.98 6.90 -17.22
CA VAL A 118 -14.12 8.21 -17.89
C VAL A 118 -14.66 8.05 -19.30
N ALA A 119 -14.19 7.07 -20.07
CA ALA A 119 -14.68 6.80 -21.41
C ALA A 119 -16.17 6.38 -21.41
N LEU A 120 -16.59 5.53 -20.47
CA LEU A 120 -18.00 5.15 -20.30
C LEU A 120 -18.89 6.34 -19.96
N LEU A 121 -18.38 7.28 -19.16
CA LEU A 121 -19.09 8.48 -18.74
C LEU A 121 -19.01 9.63 -19.76
N ARG A 122 -18.16 9.52 -20.79
CA ARG A 122 -17.96 10.59 -21.77
C ARG A 122 -19.23 10.80 -22.60
N GLY A 123 -19.79 11.99 -22.56
CA GLY A 123 -21.04 12.32 -23.25
C GLY A 123 -22.31 11.86 -22.53
N ARG A 124 -22.19 11.31 -21.31
CA ARG A 124 -23.34 11.09 -20.42
C ARG A 124 -23.53 12.33 -19.57
N ASP A 125 -24.72 12.93 -19.62
CA ASP A 125 -25.09 14.03 -18.72
C ASP A 125 -25.39 13.46 -17.34
N PHE A 126 -24.60 13.86 -16.35
CA PHE A 126 -24.88 13.51 -14.96
C PHE A 126 -26.06 14.34 -14.46
N ARG A 127 -27.20 13.69 -14.21
CA ARG A 127 -28.41 14.35 -13.72
C ARG A 127 -28.74 13.88 -12.30
N LEU A 128 -29.01 14.83 -11.41
CA LEU A 128 -29.28 14.59 -9.99
C LEU A 128 -30.77 14.40 -9.68
N ASP A 129 -31.62 14.27 -10.70
CA ASP A 129 -33.03 14.01 -10.50
C ASP A 129 -33.26 12.65 -9.80
N PRO A 130 -34.22 12.56 -8.87
CA PRO A 130 -34.49 11.31 -8.17
C PRO A 130 -35.06 10.26 -9.13
N PRO A 131 -34.65 8.99 -9.04
CA PRO A 131 -35.14 7.92 -9.88
C PRO A 131 -36.59 7.58 -9.52
N PRO A 132 -37.36 7.04 -10.50
CA PRO A 132 -38.59 6.31 -10.20
C PRO A 132 -38.35 5.16 -9.20
N ARG A 133 -39.39 4.80 -8.45
CA ARG A 133 -39.33 3.74 -7.43
C ARG A 133 -38.85 2.42 -8.05
N GLY A 134 -37.86 1.78 -7.41
CA GLY A 134 -37.29 0.50 -7.85
C GLY A 134 -36.12 0.62 -8.83
N ILE A 135 -35.71 1.84 -9.19
CA ILE A 135 -34.53 2.11 -10.02
C ILE A 135 -33.41 2.70 -9.15
N ASP A 136 -32.17 2.23 -9.36
CA ASP A 136 -30.99 2.71 -8.63
C ASP A 136 -30.63 4.16 -9.00
N GLN A 137 -30.32 4.99 -7.99
CA GLN A 137 -30.01 6.42 -8.16
C GLN A 137 -28.76 6.66 -9.01
N LEU A 138 -27.70 5.85 -8.83
CA LEU A 138 -26.44 6.07 -9.54
C LEU A 138 -26.58 5.66 -11.01
N LEU A 139 -27.29 4.56 -11.28
CA LEU A 139 -27.62 4.14 -12.64
C LEU A 139 -28.49 5.19 -13.34
N TRP A 140 -29.56 5.66 -12.69
CA TRP A 140 -30.43 6.69 -13.23
C TRP A 140 -29.68 7.99 -13.56
N ALA A 141 -28.76 8.40 -12.68
CA ALA A 141 -28.00 9.64 -12.82
C ALA A 141 -27.04 9.66 -14.03
N VAL A 142 -26.62 8.49 -14.53
CA VAL A 142 -25.66 8.37 -15.66
C VAL A 142 -26.31 7.85 -16.95
N CYS A 143 -27.56 7.41 -16.91
CA CYS A 143 -28.23 6.89 -18.10
C CYS A 143 -28.61 7.99 -19.09
N THR A 144 -28.52 7.67 -20.38
CA THR A 144 -29.12 8.51 -21.44
C THR A 144 -30.66 8.47 -21.35
N ASP A 145 -31.34 9.39 -22.03
CA ASP A 145 -32.81 9.41 -22.05
C ASP A 145 -33.41 8.10 -22.61
N GLU A 146 -32.79 7.52 -23.63
CA GLU A 146 -33.19 6.22 -24.20
C GLU A 146 -33.01 5.07 -23.19
N GLU A 147 -31.88 5.01 -22.49
CA GLU A 147 -31.62 3.99 -21.47
C GLU A 147 -32.58 4.13 -20.27
N ARG A 148 -32.95 5.36 -19.88
CA ARG A 148 -33.94 5.62 -18.83
C ARG A 148 -35.32 5.09 -19.19
N TRP A 149 -35.75 5.26 -20.44
CA TRP A 149 -37.00 4.68 -20.92
C TRP A 149 -37.01 3.16 -20.83
N GLU A 150 -35.91 2.52 -21.22
CA GLU A 150 -35.73 1.06 -21.12
C GLU A 150 -35.76 0.59 -19.66
N LEU A 151 -35.10 1.31 -18.74
CA LEU A 151 -35.11 1.03 -17.31
C LEU A 151 -36.52 1.16 -16.70
N ILE A 152 -37.25 2.22 -17.06
CA ILE A 152 -38.65 2.39 -16.64
C ILE A 152 -39.51 1.22 -17.13
N ARG A 153 -39.35 0.82 -18.39
CA ARG A 153 -40.10 -0.31 -18.97
C ARG A 153 -39.83 -1.60 -18.21
N ARG A 154 -38.57 -1.90 -17.88
CA ARG A 154 -38.19 -3.09 -17.12
C ARG A 154 -38.65 -3.06 -15.67
N ALA A 155 -38.58 -1.90 -15.02
CA ALA A 155 -39.02 -1.75 -13.63
C ALA A 155 -40.54 -1.81 -13.46
N ARG A 156 -41.29 -1.50 -14.53
CA ARG A 156 -42.76 -1.50 -14.54
C ARG A 156 -43.39 -2.85 -14.88
N GLY A 157 -42.63 -3.81 -15.43
CA GLY A 157 -43.04 -5.21 -15.64
C GLY A 157 -44.48 -5.37 -16.09
#